data_AF-D4JR22-F1
#
_entry.id   AF-D4JR22-F1
#
_cell.length_a   1.000
_cell.length_b   1.000
_cell.length_c   1.000
_cell.angle_alpha   90.00
_cell.angle_beta   90.00
_cell.angle_gamma   90.00
#
_symmetry.space_group_name_H-M   'P 1'
#
loop_
_entity.id
_entity.type
_entity.pdbx_description
1 polymer ?
#
loop_
_entity_poly.entity_id
_entity_poly.type
_entity_poly.pdbx_seq_one_letter_code
_entity_poly.pdbx_strand_id
1 'polypeptide(L)'
;MLLNCSVSLLLFYRRLKTVEKNVPNEWFDIIAEHYALSDDEIADMKNAAENSRNQVKITLSKSETYQRDVALQFARSFDGIDEDTAEKILALLKRSDKN
;
A
#
# COMPACT_ATOMS: atom_id res chain seq x y z
N MET A 1 26.77 -6.50 20.42
CA MET A 1 26.00 -7.30 19.44
C MET A 1 24.80 -6.55 18.85
N LEU A 2 24.29 -5.48 19.48
CA LEU A 2 23.13 -4.71 19.00
C LEU A 2 23.43 -3.74 17.83
N LEU A 3 24.69 -3.32 17.62
CA LEU A 3 25.05 -2.33 16.59
C LEU A 3 25.04 -2.86 15.14
N ASN A 4 25.20 -4.17 14.95
CA ASN A 4 25.18 -4.79 13.61
C ASN A 4 23.76 -5.03 13.07
N CYS A 5 22.77 -5.00 13.96
CA CYS A 5 21.37 -5.27 13.62
C CYS A 5 20.72 -4.06 12.92
N SER A 6 21.00 -2.84 13.41
CA SER A 6 20.45 -1.60 12.86
C SER A 6 20.95 -1.31 11.43
N VAL A 7 22.21 -1.62 11.13
CA VAL A 7 22.80 -1.41 9.79
C VAL A 7 22.24 -2.44 8.79
N SER A 8 22.03 -3.68 9.23
CA SER A 8 21.43 -4.74 8.41
C SER A 8 19.97 -4.44 8.06
N LEU A 9 19.20 -3.93 9.02
CA LEU A 9 17.80 -3.51 8.80
C LEU A 9 17.71 -2.32 7.84
N LEU A 10 18.61 -1.33 7.96
CA LEU A 10 18.64 -0.17 7.09
C LEU A 10 19.02 -0.54 5.64
N LEU A 11 19.97 -1.45 5.46
CA LEU A 11 20.36 -1.99 4.16
C LEU A 11 19.26 -2.86 3.54
N PHE A 12 18.55 -3.64 4.35
CA PHE A 12 17.41 -4.45 3.91
C PHE A 12 16.23 -3.60 3.48
N TYR A 13 15.85 -2.60 4.29
CA TYR A 13 14.81 -1.63 3.97
C TYR A 13 15.15 -0.81 2.71
N ARG A 14 16.42 -0.42 2.55
CA ARG A 14 16.91 0.23 1.33
C ARG A 14 16.77 -0.69 0.11
N ARG A 15 17.08 -1.97 0.23
CA ARG A 15 16.93 -2.95 -0.85
C ARG A 15 15.46 -3.22 -1.18
N LEU A 16 14.58 -3.24 -0.18
CA LEU A 16 13.13 -3.30 -0.36
C LEU A 16 12.58 -2.08 -1.08
N LYS A 17 12.98 -0.86 -0.67
CA LYS A 17 12.59 0.37 -1.38
C LYS A 17 13.02 0.38 -2.85
N THR A 18 14.06 -0.38 -3.20
CA THR A 18 14.56 -0.49 -4.57
C THR A 18 13.86 -1.60 -5.36
N VAL A 19 13.30 -2.60 -4.68
CA VAL A 19 12.58 -3.72 -5.30
C VAL A 19 11.09 -3.46 -5.16
N GLU A 20 10.48 -3.10 -6.29
CA GLU A 20 9.06 -2.86 -6.54
C GLU A 20 8.16 -4.09 -6.28
N LYS A 21 8.34 -4.79 -5.16
CA LYS A 21 7.56 -5.96 -4.78
C LYS A 21 7.01 -5.75 -3.39
N ASN A 22 5.68 -5.70 -3.32
CA ASN A 22 4.90 -5.65 -2.09
C ASN A 22 5.53 -6.53 -1.01
N VAL A 23 5.86 -5.93 0.13
CA VAL A 23 6.38 -6.64 1.30
C VAL A 23 5.36 -7.70 1.71
N PRO A 24 5.72 -9.00 1.74
CA PRO A 24 4.81 -10.05 2.21
C PRO A 24 4.36 -9.78 3.64
N ASN A 25 3.08 -10.00 3.93
CA ASN A 25 2.53 -9.74 5.27
C ASN A 25 3.24 -10.57 6.37
N GLU A 26 3.72 -11.77 6.01
CA GLU A 26 4.48 -12.66 6.90
C GLU A 26 5.78 -12.03 7.42
N TRP A 27 6.32 -11.01 6.75
CA TRP A 27 7.55 -10.35 7.20
C TRP A 27 7.32 -9.41 8.38
N PHE A 28 6.13 -8.83 8.49
CA PHE A 28 5.80 -7.99 9.65
C PHE A 28 5.80 -8.82 10.93
N ASP A 29 5.34 -10.07 10.85
CA ASP A 29 5.27 -10.99 11.98
C ASP A 29 6.69 -11.46 12.39
N ILE A 30 7.56 -11.77 11.43
CA ILE A 30 8.97 -12.14 11.70
C ILE A 30 9.74 -10.98 12.33
N ILE A 31 9.52 -9.75 11.86
CA ILE A 31 10.18 -8.55 12.41
C ILE A 31 9.63 -8.25 13.81
N ALA A 32 8.31 -8.36 14.01
CA ALA A 32 7.69 -8.17 15.32
C ALA A 32 8.25 -9.14 16.37
N GLU A 33 8.37 -10.43 16.01
CA GLU A 33 8.91 -11.47 16.90
C GLU A 33 10.41 -11.26 17.18
N HIS A 34 11.21 -10.95 16.14
CA HIS A 34 12.66 -10.83 16.29
C HIS A 34 13.09 -9.58 17.07
N TYR A 35 12.32 -8.49 17.02
CA TYR A 35 12.62 -7.24 17.74
C TYR A 35 11.77 -7.05 18.99
N ALA A 36 10.87 -8.00 19.31
CA ALA A 36 9.90 -7.90 20.41
C ALA A 36 9.15 -6.56 20.38
N LEU A 37 8.67 -6.18 19.20
CA LEU A 37 7.96 -4.93 18.98
C LEU A 37 6.64 -4.94 19.77
N SER A 38 6.29 -3.78 20.30
CA SER A 38 4.97 -3.54 20.90
C SER A 38 3.87 -3.48 19.83
N ASP A 39 2.63 -3.73 20.23
CA ASP A 39 1.46 -3.67 19.33
C ASP A 39 1.34 -2.30 18.62
N ASP A 40 1.73 -1.22 19.30
CA ASP A 40 1.73 0.14 18.76
C ASP A 40 2.80 0.31 17.66
N GLU A 41 4.02 -0.21 17.87
CA GLU A 41 5.10 -0.16 16.86
C GLU A 41 4.80 -1.04 15.64
N ILE A 42 4.10 -2.16 15.84
CA ILE A 42 3.63 -3.01 14.75
C ILE A 42 2.56 -2.29 13.93
N ALA A 43 1.64 -1.58 14.59
CA ALA A 43 0.62 -0.76 13.91
C ALA A 43 1.26 0.37 13.10
N ASP A 44 2.22 1.09 13.68
CA ASP A 44 2.96 2.14 12.99
C ASP A 44 3.75 1.60 11.79
N MET A 45 4.39 0.44 11.94
CA MET A 45 5.10 -0.22 10.85
C MET A 45 4.16 -0.64 9.70
N LYS A 46 2.99 -1.19 10.03
CA LYS A 46 1.97 -1.56 9.02
C LYS A 46 1.39 -0.33 8.33
N ASN A 47 1.10 0.74 9.08
CA ASN A 47 0.63 2.01 8.53
C ASN A 47 1.69 2.66 7.62
N ALA A 48 2.95 2.69 8.05
CA ALA A 48 4.04 3.22 7.23
C ALA A 48 4.27 2.38 5.97
N ALA A 49 4.10 1.05 6.06
CA ALA A 49 4.18 0.17 4.92
C ALA A 49 3.03 0.41 3.92
N GLU A 50 1.79 0.53 4.40
CA GLU A 50 0.62 0.85 3.56
C GLU A 50 0.77 2.21 2.89
N ASN A 51 1.18 3.25 3.63
CA ASN A 51 1.45 4.58 3.08
C ASN A 51 2.61 4.61 2.08
N SER A 52 3.55 3.66 2.18
CA SER A 52 4.65 3.50 1.23
C SER A 52 4.28 2.64 0.03
N ARG A 53 3.07 2.09 -0.07
CA ARG A 53 2.66 1.30 -1.25
C ARG A 53 2.46 2.24 -2.43
N ASN A 54 3.39 2.16 -3.38
CA ASN A 54 3.29 2.89 -4.64
C ASN A 54 2.26 2.27 -5.61
N GLN A 55 1.63 1.16 -5.23
CA GLN A 55 0.67 0.46 -6.07
C GLN A 55 -0.48 -0.09 -5.22
N VAL A 56 -1.70 0.26 -5.61
CA VAL A 56 -2.94 -0.32 -5.09
C VAL A 56 -3.39 -1.43 -6.04
N LYS A 57 -3.51 -2.65 -5.54
CA LYS A 57 -3.96 -3.81 -6.34
C LYS A 57 -5.47 -3.97 -6.24
N ILE A 58 -6.18 -3.66 -7.32
CA ILE A 58 -7.63 -3.88 -7.42
C ILE A 58 -7.90 -5.33 -7.85
N THR A 59 -8.71 -6.06 -7.07
CA THR A 59 -9.07 -7.46 -7.37
C THR A 59 -10.32 -7.52 -8.24
N LEU A 60 -10.17 -7.96 -9.49
CA LEU A 60 -11.22 -7.95 -10.54
C LEU A 60 -11.99 -9.28 -10.67
N SER A 61 -11.81 -10.21 -9.74
CA SER A 61 -12.37 -11.58 -9.83
C SER A 61 -13.86 -11.64 -9.48
N LYS A 62 -14.41 -10.65 -8.79
CA LYS A 62 -15.84 -10.54 -8.44
C LYS A 62 -16.57 -9.37 -9.13
N SER A 63 -15.87 -8.63 -9.99
CA SER A 63 -16.40 -7.41 -10.60
C SER A 63 -17.17 -7.69 -11.89
N GLU A 64 -18.31 -7.01 -12.08
CA GLU A 64 -19.03 -6.99 -13.36
C GLU A 64 -18.18 -6.36 -14.48
N THR A 65 -18.52 -6.68 -15.74
CA THR A 65 -17.78 -6.19 -16.93
C THR A 65 -17.56 -4.67 -16.91
N TYR A 66 -18.58 -3.91 -16.50
CA TYR A 66 -18.51 -2.46 -16.45
C TYR A 66 -17.55 -1.94 -15.35
N GLN A 67 -17.51 -2.60 -14.20
CA GLN A 67 -16.57 -2.26 -13.11
C GLN A 67 -15.12 -2.54 -13.52
N ARG A 68 -14.90 -3.58 -14.32
CA ARG A 68 -13.58 -3.90 -14.88
C ARG A 68 -13.14 -2.82 -15.87
N ASP A 69 -14.02 -2.38 -16.76
CA ASP A 69 -13.71 -1.33 -17.73
C ASP A 69 -13.40 0.01 -17.05
N VAL A 70 -14.15 0.36 -16.00
CA VAL A 70 -13.87 1.54 -15.17
C VAL A 70 -12.51 1.42 -14.48
N ALA A 71 -12.20 0.29 -13.85
CA ALA A 71 -10.91 0.09 -13.17
C ALA A 71 -9.73 0.16 -14.14
N LEU A 72 -9.87 -0.38 -15.36
CA LEU A 72 -8.85 -0.32 -16.40
C LEU A 72 -8.67 1.10 -16.96
N GLN A 73 -9.77 1.80 -17.24
CA GLN A 73 -9.71 3.19 -17.71
C GLN A 73 -9.12 4.11 -16.65
N PHE A 74 -9.49 3.89 -15.38
CA PHE A 74 -8.92 4.61 -14.24
C PHE A 74 -7.41 4.38 -14.15
N ALA A 75 -6.94 3.14 -14.20
CA ALA A 75 -5.52 2.83 -14.17
C ALA A 75 -4.72 3.47 -15.32
N ARG A 76 -5.30 3.55 -16.53
CA ARG A 76 -4.66 4.19 -17.69
C ARG A 76 -4.59 5.70 -17.58
N SER A 77 -5.64 6.31 -17.04
CA SER A 77 -5.76 7.76 -16.94
C SER A 77 -5.15 8.31 -15.64
N PHE A 78 -4.84 7.47 -14.66
CA PHE A 78 -4.43 7.87 -13.30
C PHE A 78 -3.30 8.91 -13.28
N ASP A 79 -2.24 8.69 -14.07
CA ASP A 79 -1.08 9.61 -14.13
C ASP A 79 -1.41 10.98 -14.73
N GLY A 80 -2.54 11.10 -15.45
CA GLY A 80 -2.97 12.32 -16.14
C GLY A 80 -4.17 13.02 -15.49
N ILE A 81 -4.66 12.55 -14.34
CA ILE A 81 -5.78 13.18 -13.64
C ILE A 81 -5.29 14.43 -12.90
N ASP A 82 -5.89 15.58 -13.21
CA ASP A 82 -5.67 16.83 -12.47
C ASP A 82 -6.46 16.85 -11.13
N GLU A 83 -6.08 17.76 -10.24
CA GLU A 83 -6.64 17.88 -8.90
C GLU A 83 -8.17 18.11 -8.90
N ASP A 84 -8.69 18.95 -9.80
CA ASP A 84 -10.12 19.22 -9.91
C ASP A 84 -10.90 17.98 -10.37
N THR A 85 -10.32 17.20 -11.30
CA THR A 85 -10.91 15.95 -11.77
C THR A 85 -10.86 14.87 -10.69
N ALA A 86 -9.77 14.78 -9.93
CA ALA A 86 -9.65 13.86 -8.80
C ALA A 86 -10.71 14.15 -7.72
N GLU A 87 -10.92 15.43 -7.37
CA GLU A 87 -11.91 15.84 -6.37
C GLU A 87 -13.33 15.43 -6.78
N LYS A 88 -13.69 15.62 -8.06
CA LYS A 88 -14.98 15.21 -8.59
C LYS A 88 -15.18 13.70 -8.57
N ILE A 89 -14.17 12.93 -8.94
CA ILE A 89 -14.22 11.46 -8.87
C ILE A 89 -14.43 11.00 -7.42
N LEU A 90 -13.70 11.60 -6.47
CA LEU A 90 -13.85 11.32 -5.04
C LEU A 90 -15.26 11.64 -4.52
N ALA A 91 -15.83 12.77 -4.93
CA ALA A 91 -17.18 13.16 -4.55
C ALA A 91 -18.24 12.18 -5.10
N LEU A 92 -18.05 11.71 -6.34
CA LEU A 92 -18.94 10.72 -6.97
C LEU A 92 -18.90 9.37 -6.23
N LEU A 93 -17.70 8.87 -5.91
CA LEU A 93 -17.53 7.58 -5.22
C LEU A 93 -18.01 7.63 -3.75
N LYS A 94 -17.79 8.74 -3.04
CA LYS A 94 -18.31 8.91 -1.66
C LYS A 94 -19.82 8.97 -1.58
N ARG A 95 -20.49 9.37 -2.67
CA ARG A 95 -21.96 9.43 -2.73
C ARG A 95 -22.58 8.04 -2.85
N SER A 96 -21.92 7.09 -3.53
CA SER A 96 -22.43 5.72 -3.66
C SER A 96 -22.37 4.91 -2.36
N ASP A 97 -21.48 5.27 -1.42
CA ASP A 97 -21.38 4.60 -0.11
C ASP A 97 -22.45 5.03 0.91
N LYS A 98 -23.22 6.10 0.62
CA LYS A 98 -24.27 6.62 1.51
C LYS A 98 -25.68 6.08 1.24
N ASN A 99 -25.83 5.14 0.31
CA ASN A 99 -27.09 4.44 0.00
C ASN A 99 -26.97 2.96 0.32
#